data_AF-A0A945MGX8-F1
#
_entry.id   AF-A0A945MGX8-F1
#
_cell.length_a   1.000
_cell.length_b   1.000
_cell.length_c   1.000
_cell.angle_alpha   90.00
_cell.angle_beta   90.00
_cell.angle_gamma   90.00
#
_symmetry.space_group_name_H-M   'P 1'
#
loop_
_entity.id
_entity.type
_entity.pdbx_description
1 polymer ?
#
loop_
_entity_poly.entity_id
_entity_poly.type
_entity_poly.pdbx_seq_one_letter_code
_entity_poly.pdbx_strand_id
1 'polypeptide(L)'
;SNYFNDNTWNDFTSNSFLVSNLSNRMGIRLDGNKINSTIDNEIITEGVPLGAIQVPKSGDPIISFVEHQTTGGYPKIANVIMADLYKVGQLKPGDKIKFDLVTIEEAEKLRFEQLAFINNLEKND
;
A
#
# COMPACT_ATOMS: atom_id res chain seq x y z
N SER A 1 8.72 11.92 5.21
CA SER A 1 8.04 13.22 5.42
C SER A 1 7.18 13.15 6.67
N ASN A 2 7.03 14.24 7.42
CA ASN A 2 6.34 14.26 8.73
C ASN A 2 4.81 14.50 8.62
N TYR A 3 4.17 13.89 7.62
CA TYR A 3 2.74 14.09 7.34
C TYR A 3 1.81 13.25 8.23
N PHE A 4 2.36 12.34 9.02
CA PHE A 4 1.61 11.42 9.88
C PHE A 4 2.34 11.34 11.22
N ASN A 5 1.60 11.51 12.31
CA ASN A 5 2.15 11.44 13.66
C ASN A 5 2.18 9.99 14.17
N ASP A 6 2.78 9.78 15.34
CA ASP A 6 2.95 8.43 15.91
C ASP A 6 1.62 7.72 16.18
N ASN A 7 0.57 8.46 16.59
CA ASN A 7 -0.76 7.89 16.77
C ASN A 7 -1.33 7.40 15.44
N THR A 8 -1.16 8.18 14.36
CA THR A 8 -1.58 7.77 13.02
C THR A 8 -0.86 6.49 12.56
N TRP A 9 0.43 6.35 12.85
CA TRP A 9 1.19 5.14 12.55
C TRP A 9 0.72 3.94 13.39
N ASN A 10 0.43 4.15 14.67
CA ASN A 10 -0.13 3.12 15.54
C ASN A 10 -1.50 2.67 15.03
N ASP A 11 -2.39 3.59 14.64
CA ASP A 11 -3.70 3.25 14.09
C ASP A 11 -3.57 2.48 12.78
N PHE A 12 -2.65 2.90 11.90
CA PHE A 12 -2.41 2.26 10.62
C PHE A 12 -1.91 0.81 10.76
N THR A 13 -1.06 0.54 11.75
CA THR A 13 -0.43 -0.78 11.95
C THR A 13 -1.17 -1.67 12.93
N SER A 14 -2.08 -1.13 13.76
CA SER A 14 -2.84 -1.92 14.75
C SER A 14 -4.19 -2.38 14.21
N ASN A 15 -4.85 -1.57 13.39
CA ASN A 15 -6.21 -1.79 12.93
C ASN A 15 -6.30 -2.58 11.62
N SER A 16 -7.44 -3.24 11.40
CA SER A 16 -7.76 -3.93 10.15
C SER A 16 -8.56 -3.03 9.21
N PHE A 17 -8.25 -3.01 7.92
CA PHE A 17 -8.97 -2.28 6.89
C PHE A 17 -9.88 -3.20 6.08
N LEU A 18 -11.01 -2.68 5.62
CA LEU A 18 -11.94 -3.38 4.74
C LEU A 18 -11.71 -2.97 3.30
N VAL A 19 -11.54 -3.92 2.38
CA VAL A 19 -11.43 -3.62 0.95
C VAL A 19 -12.79 -3.15 0.43
N SER A 20 -12.81 -1.94 -0.12
CA SER A 20 -14.03 -1.30 -0.61
C SER A 20 -14.51 -1.89 -1.94
N ASN A 21 -15.83 -1.80 -2.19
CA ASN A 21 -16.43 -2.10 -3.50
C ASN A 21 -15.96 -1.18 -4.62
N LEU A 22 -15.34 -0.03 -4.28
CA LEU A 22 -14.79 0.92 -5.24
C LEU A 22 -13.36 0.58 -5.69
N SER A 23 -12.80 -0.56 -5.24
CA SER A 23 -11.47 -1.02 -5.59
C SER A 23 -11.41 -1.55 -7.02
N ASN A 24 -10.37 -1.18 -7.76
CA ASN A 24 -10.14 -1.64 -9.13
C ASN A 24 -8.63 -1.66 -9.45
N ARG A 25 -8.29 -1.83 -10.73
CA ARG A 25 -6.88 -1.92 -11.17
C ARG A 25 -6.09 -0.61 -11.04
N MET A 26 -6.76 0.54 -10.87
CA MET A 26 -6.09 1.81 -10.54
C MET A 26 -5.66 1.86 -9.08
N GLY A 27 -6.49 1.32 -8.17
CA GLY A 27 -6.13 1.25 -6.77
C GLY A 27 -7.14 0.49 -5.91
N ILE A 28 -6.61 -0.09 -4.83
CA ILE A 28 -7.38 -0.79 -3.81
C ILE A 28 -7.75 0.22 -2.72
N ARG A 29 -9.04 0.51 -2.59
CA ARG A 29 -9.57 1.48 -1.62
C ARG A 29 -9.93 0.78 -0.33
N LEU A 30 -9.60 1.39 0.79
CA LEU A 30 -9.68 0.80 2.11
C LEU A 30 -10.62 1.62 3.01
N ASP A 31 -11.66 0.97 3.50
CA ASP A 31 -12.68 1.55 4.39
C ASP A 31 -12.46 1.11 5.85
N GLY A 32 -13.18 1.75 6.77
CA GLY A 32 -13.34 1.33 8.17
C GLY A 32 -12.43 2.06 9.16
N ASN A 33 -11.16 2.28 8.82
CA ASN A 33 -10.21 2.99 9.68
C ASN A 33 -9.63 4.19 8.95
N LYS A 34 -10.11 5.40 9.31
CA LYS A 34 -9.66 6.64 8.68
C LYS A 34 -8.30 7.05 9.23
N ILE A 35 -7.42 7.45 8.33
CA ILE A 35 -6.07 7.92 8.59
C ILE A 35 -6.04 9.42 8.35
N ASN A 36 -5.65 10.20 9.35
CA ASN A 36 -5.53 11.65 9.21
C ASN A 36 -4.07 12.04 8.99
N SER A 37 -3.85 12.84 7.96
CA SER A 37 -2.58 13.53 7.76
C SER A 37 -2.53 14.81 8.60
N THR A 38 -1.33 15.26 8.97
CA THR A 38 -1.08 16.54 9.63
C THR A 38 -1.24 17.75 8.70
N ILE A 39 -1.44 17.51 7.40
CA ILE A 39 -1.73 18.54 6.40
C ILE A 39 -3.17 18.40 5.89
N ASP A 40 -3.84 19.53 5.66
CA ASP A 40 -5.28 19.58 5.34
C ASP A 40 -5.64 19.26 3.88
N ASN A 41 -4.65 19.27 2.98
CA ASN A 41 -4.86 19.26 1.53
C ASN A 41 -3.92 18.26 0.84
N GLU A 42 -3.12 18.77 -0.10
CA GLU A 42 -2.26 18.04 -1.00
C GLU A 42 -0.79 18.44 -0.75
N ILE A 43 0.12 17.51 -0.99
CA ILE A 43 1.55 17.76 -1.10
C ILE A 43 1.87 18.27 -2.51
N ILE A 44 3.08 18.78 -2.70
CA ILE A 44 3.61 19.05 -4.04
C ILE A 44 3.54 17.74 -4.84
N THR A 45 2.98 17.84 -6.05
CA THR A 45 2.84 16.69 -6.95
C THR A 45 4.18 15.99 -7.14
N GLU A 46 4.20 14.70 -6.84
CA GLU A 46 5.38 13.85 -6.98
C GLU A 46 5.02 12.53 -7.66
N GLY A 47 6.05 11.75 -7.98
CA GLY A 47 5.87 10.42 -8.55
C GLY A 47 5.12 9.50 -7.57
N VAL A 48 4.17 8.74 -8.10
CA VAL A 48 3.47 7.70 -7.33
C VAL A 48 4.04 6.35 -7.78
N PRO A 49 4.72 5.60 -6.88
CA PRO A 49 5.15 4.25 -7.20
C PRO A 49 4.01 3.24 -7.06
N LEU A 50 4.18 2.09 -7.72
CA LEU A 50 3.31 0.93 -7.52
C LEU A 50 3.36 0.49 -6.06
N GLY A 51 2.19 0.24 -5.47
CA GLY A 51 2.05 -0.11 -4.05
C GLY A 51 2.00 1.08 -3.10
N ALA A 52 2.10 2.32 -3.60
CA ALA A 52 2.02 3.50 -2.75
C ALA A 52 0.66 3.60 -2.05
N ILE A 53 0.67 3.75 -0.73
CA ILE A 53 -0.53 3.90 0.10
C ILE A 53 -0.80 5.39 0.29
N GLN A 54 -1.64 5.93 -0.58
CA GLN A 54 -2.04 7.33 -0.60
C GLN A 54 -3.17 7.57 0.42
N VAL A 55 -3.13 8.70 1.12
CA VAL A 55 -4.16 9.11 2.09
C VAL A 55 -4.80 10.42 1.61
N PRO A 56 -5.97 10.38 0.96
CA PRO A 56 -6.73 11.57 0.58
C PRO A 56 -7.30 12.29 1.81
N LYS A 57 -7.85 13.48 1.59
CA LYS A 57 -8.54 14.26 2.63
C LYS A 57 -9.72 13.52 3.31
N SER A 58 -10.33 12.54 2.65
CA SER A 58 -11.40 11.73 3.26
C SER A 58 -10.90 10.82 4.38
N GLY A 59 -9.59 10.56 4.41
CA GLY A 59 -8.89 9.67 5.34
C GLY A 59 -8.88 8.19 4.94
N ASP A 60 -9.59 7.82 3.87
CA ASP A 60 -9.70 6.41 3.43
C ASP A 60 -8.49 6.05 2.56
N PRO A 61 -7.58 5.16 3.00
CA PRO A 61 -6.34 4.89 2.27
C PRO A 61 -6.58 4.22 0.92
N ILE A 62 -5.68 4.48 -0.04
CA ILE A 62 -5.72 3.90 -1.38
C ILE A 62 -4.35 3.29 -1.70
N ILE A 63 -4.29 1.98 -1.91
CA ILE A 63 -3.10 1.31 -2.44
C ILE A 63 -3.08 1.50 -3.96
N SER A 64 -2.07 2.19 -4.47
CA SER A 64 -1.88 2.45 -5.90
C SER A 64 -1.50 1.14 -6.61
N PHE A 65 -2.24 0.76 -7.65
CA PHE A 65 -2.08 -0.54 -8.31
C PHE A 65 -1.73 -0.42 -9.79
N VAL A 66 -1.79 -1.49 -10.57
CA VAL A 66 -1.12 -1.59 -11.90
C VAL A 66 -1.52 -0.53 -12.93
N GLU A 67 -2.67 0.12 -12.79
CA GLU A 67 -3.15 1.21 -13.66
C GLU A 67 -3.24 2.57 -12.94
N HIS A 68 -2.50 2.74 -11.85
CA HIS A 68 -2.45 4.01 -11.12
C HIS A 68 -1.85 5.14 -11.96
N GLN A 69 -2.27 6.37 -11.64
CA GLN A 69 -1.67 7.60 -12.13
C GLN A 69 -0.17 7.68 -11.78
N THR A 70 0.64 8.19 -12.71
CA THR A 70 2.10 8.29 -12.52
C THR A 70 2.52 9.38 -11.52
N THR A 71 1.68 10.38 -11.33
CA THR A 71 1.91 11.50 -10.41
C THR A 71 0.67 11.79 -9.56
N GLY A 72 0.87 12.34 -8.37
CA GLY A 72 -0.22 12.64 -7.45
C GLY A 72 0.20 13.55 -6.30
N GLY A 73 -0.78 14.26 -5.74
CA GLY A 73 -0.61 15.21 -4.64
C GLY A 73 -1.07 14.68 -3.29
N TYR A 74 -1.42 13.40 -3.15
CA TYR A 74 -1.80 12.87 -1.84
C TYR A 74 -0.58 12.47 -1.01
N PRO A 75 -0.58 12.77 0.31
CA PRO A 75 0.45 12.26 1.20
C PRO A 75 0.41 10.73 1.21
N LYS A 76 1.59 10.12 1.19
CA LYS A 76 1.76 8.67 1.20
C LYS A 76 2.27 8.24 2.56
N ILE A 77 1.52 7.36 3.24
CA ILE A 77 1.90 6.87 4.57
C ILE A 77 2.96 5.79 4.47
N ALA A 78 2.81 4.85 3.53
CA ALA A 78 3.72 3.73 3.34
C ALA A 78 3.70 3.23 1.88
N ASN A 79 4.52 2.23 1.56
CA ASN A 79 4.53 1.55 0.28
C ASN A 79 4.51 0.03 0.50
N VAL A 80 3.63 -0.68 -0.20
CA VAL A 80 3.62 -2.14 -0.19
C VAL A 80 4.91 -2.65 -0.85
N ILE A 81 5.59 -3.61 -0.20
CA ILE A 81 6.82 -4.19 -0.77
C ILE A 81 6.52 -4.97 -2.04
N MET A 82 7.47 -4.99 -2.97
CA MET A 82 7.32 -5.69 -4.26
C MET A 82 6.96 -7.17 -4.07
N ALA A 83 7.57 -7.82 -3.07
CA ALA A 83 7.34 -9.23 -2.77
C ALA A 83 5.86 -9.53 -2.45
N ASP A 84 5.10 -8.57 -1.91
CA ASP A 84 3.72 -8.76 -1.46
C ASP A 84 2.66 -8.19 -2.41
N LEU A 85 3.05 -7.56 -3.51
CA LEU A 85 2.09 -6.99 -4.48
C LEU A 85 1.14 -8.03 -5.08
N TYR A 86 1.56 -9.30 -5.19
CA TYR A 86 0.67 -10.37 -5.64
C TYR A 86 -0.50 -10.59 -4.67
N LYS A 87 -0.30 -10.38 -3.36
CA LYS A 87 -1.38 -10.46 -2.36
C LYS A 87 -2.39 -9.35 -2.59
N VAL A 88 -1.91 -8.12 -2.85
CA VAL A 88 -2.77 -6.98 -3.20
C VAL A 88 -3.62 -7.27 -4.43
N GLY A 89 -3.03 -7.90 -5.46
CA GLY A 89 -3.74 -8.29 -6.69
C GLY A 89 -4.82 -9.35 -6.51
N GLN A 90 -4.86 -10.06 -5.37
CA GLN A 90 -5.87 -11.07 -5.06
C GLN A 90 -7.01 -10.53 -4.15
N LEU A 91 -6.89 -9.30 -3.66
CA LEU A 91 -7.89 -8.70 -2.78
C LEU A 91 -9.22 -8.48 -3.50
N LYS A 92 -10.31 -8.78 -2.80
CA LYS A 92 -11.69 -8.61 -3.25
C LYS A 92 -12.46 -7.70 -2.30
N PRO A 93 -13.50 -7.00 -2.78
CA PRO A 93 -14.38 -6.25 -1.89
C PRO A 93 -14.90 -7.11 -0.74
N GLY A 94 -14.82 -6.59 0.48
CA GLY A 94 -15.17 -7.29 1.71
C GLY A 94 -14.01 -8.01 2.40
N ASP A 95 -12.86 -8.17 1.75
CA ASP A 95 -11.66 -8.71 2.40
C ASP A 95 -11.18 -7.78 3.52
N LYS A 96 -10.63 -8.37 4.58
CA LYS A 96 -10.00 -7.63 5.67
C LYS A 96 -8.48 -7.79 5.59
N ILE A 97 -7.77 -6.68 5.62
CA ILE A 97 -6.32 -6.66 5.60
C ILE A 97 -5.76 -5.87 6.79
N LYS A 98 -4.52 -6.14 7.15
CA LYS A 98 -3.75 -5.40 8.13
C LYS A 98 -2.35 -5.20 7.58
N PHE A 99 -1.70 -4.12 7.96
CA PHE A 99 -0.34 -3.81 7.53
C PHE A 99 0.66 -4.12 8.63
N ASP A 100 1.73 -4.81 8.26
CA ASP A 100 2.90 -5.00 9.10
C ASP A 100 4.05 -4.16 8.53
N LEU A 101 4.80 -3.49 9.42
CA LEU A 101 6.01 -2.79 9.04
C LEU A 101 7.15 -3.78 8.89
N VAL A 102 7.92 -3.58 7.82
CA VAL A 102 9.14 -4.34 7.54
C VAL A 102 10.28 -3.38 7.28
N THR A 103 11.50 -3.83 7.56
CA THR A 103 12.69 -3.07 7.18
C THR A 103 12.96 -3.21 5.68
N ILE A 104 13.85 -2.37 5.15
CA ILE A 104 14.27 -2.46 3.75
C ILE A 104 15.00 -3.80 3.52
N GLU A 105 15.83 -4.23 4.47
CA GLU A 105 16.57 -5.49 4.40
C GLU A 105 15.62 -6.70 4.37
N GLU A 106 14.55 -6.67 5.16
CA GLU A 106 13.50 -7.71 5.12
C GLU A 106 12.76 -7.70 3.78
N ALA A 107 12.40 -6.51 3.27
CA ALA A 107 11.74 -6.36 1.99
C ALA A 107 12.58 -6.90 0.82
N GLU A 108 13.88 -6.58 0.81
CA GLU A 108 14.84 -7.07 -0.19
C GLU A 108 15.02 -8.58 -0.09
N LYS A 109 15.19 -9.10 1.14
CA LYS A 109 15.30 -10.55 1.38
C LYS A 109 14.09 -11.31 0.81
N LEU A 110 12.88 -10.88 1.17
CA LEU A 110 11.64 -11.50 0.67
C LEU A 110 11.54 -11.44 -0.86
N ARG A 111 12.01 -10.34 -1.46
CA ARG A 111 12.05 -10.18 -2.91
C ARG A 111 13.04 -11.15 -3.57
N PHE A 112 14.22 -11.33 -3.00
CA PHE A 112 15.20 -12.30 -3.50
C PHE A 112 14.71 -13.74 -3.37
N GLU A 113 14.10 -14.09 -2.24
CA GLU A 113 13.50 -15.41 -2.02
C GLU A 113 12.40 -15.71 -3.05
N GLN A 114 11.53 -14.73 -3.31
CA GLN A 114 10.50 -14.85 -4.35
C GLN A 114 11.11 -15.07 -5.75
N LEU A 115 12.16 -14.34 -6.11
CA LEU A 115 12.84 -14.53 -7.41
C LEU A 115 13.51 -15.89 -7.52
N ALA A 116 14.19 -16.33 -6.46
CA ALA A 116 14.82 -17.64 -6.42
C ALA A 116 13.79 -18.76 -6.59
N PHE A 117 12.63 -18.63 -5.94
CA PHE A 117 11.52 -19.57 -6.10
C PHE A 117 11.02 -19.62 -7.55
N ILE A 118 10.72 -18.47 -8.16
CA ILE A 118 10.24 -18.40 -9.55
C ILE A 118 11.26 -19.00 -10.52
N ASN A 119 12.54 -18.62 -10.40
CA ASN A 119 13.61 -19.13 -11.26
C ASN A 119 13.83 -20.65 -11.11
N ASN A 120 13.52 -21.22 -9.95
CA ASN A 120 13.61 -22.66 -9.73
C ASN A 120 12.42 -23.41 -10.36
N LEU A 121 11.26 -22.76 -10.55
CA LEU A 121 10.16 -23.36 -11.30
C LEU A 121 10.54 -23.52 -12.78
N GLU A 122 11.10 -22.46 -13.38
CA GLU A 122 11.51 -22.47 -14.80
C GLU A 122 12.58 -23.51 -15.15
N LYS A 123 13.39 -23.95 -14.17
CA LYS A 123 14.44 -24.95 -14.38
C LYS A 123 13.96 -26.38 -14.27
N ASN A 124 12.75 -26.60 -13.75
CA ASN A 124 12.16 -27.93 -13.56
C ASN A 124 11.14 -28.29 -14.65
N ASP A 125 10.93 -27.39 -15.61
CA ASP A 125 10.18 -27.60 -16.86
C ASP A 125 11.12 -27.91 -18.04
#